data_AF-A0A8S0VUZ8-F1
#
_entry.id   AF-A0A8S0VUZ8-F1
#
_cell.length_a   1.000
_cell.length_b   1.000
_cell.length_c   1.000
_cell.angle_alpha   90.00
_cell.angle_beta   90.00
_cell.angle_gamma   90.00
#
_symmetry.space_group_name_H-M   'P 1'
#
loop_
_entity.id
_entity.type
_entity.pdbx_description
1 polymer ?
#
loop_
_entity_poly.entity_id
_entity_poly.type
_entity_poly.pdbx_seq_one_letter_code
_entity_poly.pdbx_strand_id
1 'polypeptide(L)'
;MPSYARSQLYKYYATSFLRNANGRHFCIVLCSWPFHNSQTAIWSNLALIQVVSKRVAPLLDTSSITPHNPAASMSAPQIPNITLPDGTTMSLYSPDLPEKLPNFPPSFQRKIVRQLESQLESSHALPKGNSAAEEHARFMLIDGASWQLGKCLRYSTPTRIAEAVAPLTQTHRRRLNKTAVIPMLFLGVALSRHEGEEERSVRAFTEAFSNLGDIPKMPEKNLIWARANMARMLRRMNKTEEASQQEKLTREWILAHLYKYPPSEIKNIIADDIGTGTNILDHNDVLALFSTLREIGPKQAILNGNILIHYGVKPPPGFQ
;
A
#
# COMPACT_ATOMS: atom_id res chain seq x y z
N MET A 1 -19.70 15.28 -17.28
CA MET A 1 -18.36 15.19 -17.92
C MET A 1 -17.73 16.58 -17.95
N PRO A 2 -16.58 16.78 -17.30
CA PRO A 2 -15.56 17.65 -17.87
C PRO A 2 -14.19 16.97 -17.94
N SER A 3 -13.51 17.25 -19.04
CA SER A 3 -12.16 16.84 -19.40
C SER A 3 -11.10 17.42 -18.47
N TYR A 4 -10.19 16.58 -17.98
CA TYR A 4 -8.92 17.02 -17.39
C TYR A 4 -7.77 16.18 -17.97
N ALA A 5 -7.15 16.73 -19.01
CA ALA A 5 -5.81 16.38 -19.41
C ALA A 5 -4.93 17.62 -19.21
N ARG A 6 -4.24 17.68 -18.07
CA ARG A 6 -3.05 18.51 -17.87
C ARG A 6 -1.94 17.61 -17.36
N SER A 7 -1.06 17.17 -18.25
CA SER A 7 0.20 16.55 -17.86
C SER A 7 1.12 17.63 -17.28
N GLN A 8 1.28 17.67 -15.97
CA GLN A 8 2.42 18.35 -15.36
C GLN A 8 3.53 17.32 -15.11
N LEU A 9 4.61 17.41 -15.90
CA LEU A 9 5.87 16.74 -15.63
C LEU A 9 6.55 17.46 -14.46
N TYR A 10 6.41 16.94 -13.25
CA TYR A 10 7.16 17.42 -12.10
C TYR A 10 8.58 16.83 -12.13
N LYS A 11 9.59 17.72 -12.15
CA LYS A 11 11.00 17.37 -11.92
C LYS A 11 11.28 17.43 -10.42
N TYR A 12 11.77 16.32 -9.85
CA TYR A 12 12.28 16.31 -8.48
C TYR A 12 13.75 16.71 -8.48
N TYR A 13 14.07 17.79 -7.76
CA TYR A 13 15.43 18.22 -7.51
C TYR A 13 15.80 17.89 -6.06
N ALA A 14 16.88 17.14 -5.87
CA ALA A 14 17.54 17.04 -4.57
C ALA A 14 18.83 17.85 -4.64
N THR A 15 18.94 18.84 -3.76
CA THR A 15 20.15 19.67 -3.61
C THR A 15 20.88 19.26 -2.34
N SER A 16 22.17 18.98 -2.47
CA SER A 16 23.06 18.76 -1.33
C SER A 16 24.27 19.69 -1.43
N PHE A 17 24.58 20.33 -0.31
CA PHE A 17 25.72 21.24 -0.19
C PHE A 17 26.87 20.51 0.47
N LEU A 18 28.02 20.48 -0.20
CA LEU A 18 29.25 19.90 0.33
C LEU A 18 30.33 20.98 0.39
N ARG A 19 31.27 20.82 1.33
CA ARG A 19 32.41 21.73 1.52
C ARG A 19 33.70 20.95 1.28
N ASN A 20 34.59 21.45 0.45
CA ASN A 20 35.88 20.80 0.23
C ASN A 20 36.90 21.21 1.32
N ALA A 21 38.08 20.55 1.30
CA ALA A 21 39.16 20.78 2.27
C ALA A 21 39.66 22.24 2.33
N ASN A 22 39.47 23.02 1.26
CA ASN A 22 39.83 24.44 1.20
C ASN A 22 38.67 25.37 1.61
N GLY A 23 37.60 24.84 2.19
CA GLY A 23 36.45 25.61 2.69
C GLY A 23 35.48 26.11 1.62
N ARG A 24 35.64 25.72 0.34
CA ARG A 24 34.74 26.13 -0.76
C ARG A 24 33.51 25.22 -0.80
N HIS A 25 32.35 25.85 -0.97
CA HIS A 25 31.06 25.17 -1.09
C HIS A 25 30.80 24.76 -2.53
N PHE A 26 30.29 23.54 -2.72
CA PHE A 26 29.76 23.07 -3.99
C PHE A 26 28.33 22.57 -3.79
N CYS A 27 27.47 22.88 -4.76
CA CYS A 27 26.09 22.42 -4.80
C CYS A 27 25.99 21.33 -5.86
N ILE A 28 25.56 20.14 -5.45
CA ILE A 28 25.23 19.06 -6.38
C ILE A 28 23.71 19.04 -6.53
N VAL A 29 23.24 19.31 -7.74
CA VAL A 29 21.83 19.21 -8.11
C VAL A 29 21.63 17.86 -8.80
N LEU A 30 20.94 16.95 -8.13
CA LEU A 30 20.58 15.66 -8.72
C LEU A 30 19.20 15.78 -9.38
N CYS A 31 19.19 15.66 -10.70
CA CYS A 31 17.96 15.60 -11.50
C CYS A 31 17.55 14.14 -11.69
N SER A 32 16.43 13.73 -11.09
CA SER A 32 15.86 12.40 -11.38
C SER A 32 14.85 12.51 -12.52
N TRP A 33 14.97 11.63 -13.52
CA TRP A 33 13.95 11.42 -14.54
C TRP A 33 12.93 10.37 -14.04
N PRO A 34 11.63 10.53 -14.31
CA PRO A 34 10.63 9.58 -13.85
C PRO A 34 10.76 8.28 -14.66
N PHE A 35 11.37 7.25 -14.06
CA PHE A 35 11.32 5.89 -14.59
C PHE A 35 10.14 5.13 -13.98
N HIS A 36 9.39 4.43 -14.82
CA HIS A 36 8.14 3.73 -14.52
C HIS A 36 8.24 2.51 -13.58
N ASN A 37 9.40 2.23 -12.98
CA ASN A 37 9.59 1.10 -12.08
C ASN A 37 10.35 1.49 -10.81
N SER A 38 9.75 1.20 -9.66
CA SER A 38 10.27 1.54 -8.32
C SER A 38 11.56 0.80 -7.95
N GLN A 39 11.82 -0.38 -8.54
CA GLN A 39 13.08 -1.10 -8.33
C GLN A 39 14.26 -0.39 -9.01
N THR A 40 14.11 0.11 -10.24
CA THR A 40 15.20 0.79 -10.96
C THR A 40 15.64 2.11 -10.32
N ALA A 41 14.76 2.83 -9.64
CA ALA A 41 15.11 4.08 -8.97
C ALA A 41 16.12 3.90 -7.82
N ILE A 42 16.04 2.79 -7.09
CA ILE A 42 16.93 2.48 -5.96
C ILE A 42 18.32 2.08 -6.46
N TRP A 43 18.38 1.25 -7.51
CA TRP A 43 19.65 0.83 -8.12
C TRP A 43 20.36 1.97 -8.86
N SER A 44 19.62 2.87 -9.54
CA SER A 44 20.19 4.05 -10.20
C SER A 44 20.80 5.05 -9.20
N ASN A 45 20.16 5.26 -8.04
CA ASN A 45 20.72 6.12 -6.99
C ASN A 45 21.98 5.50 -6.36
N LEU A 46 22.01 4.19 -6.14
CA LEU A 46 23.20 3.48 -5.64
C LEU A 46 24.36 3.49 -6.66
N ALA A 47 24.07 3.31 -7.94
CA ALA A 47 25.08 3.37 -9.00
C ALA A 47 25.65 4.79 -9.18
N LEU A 48 24.81 5.83 -9.07
CA LEU A 48 25.26 7.23 -9.15
C LEU A 48 26.13 7.62 -7.95
N ILE A 49 25.80 7.15 -6.74
CA ILE A 49 26.62 7.33 -5.53
C ILE A 49 28.00 6.66 -5.71
N GLN A 50 28.05 5.47 -6.31
CA GLN A 50 29.33 4.79 -6.61
C GLN A 50 30.18 5.51 -7.67
N VAL A 51 29.55 6.11 -8.69
CA VAL A 51 30.26 6.86 -9.74
C VAL A 51 30.80 8.20 -9.21
N VAL A 52 30.03 8.91 -8.36
CA VAL A 52 30.49 10.13 -7.68
C VAL A 52 31.62 9.80 -6.70
N SER A 53 31.50 8.71 -5.93
CA SER A 53 32.56 8.23 -5.04
C SER A 53 33.87 7.92 -5.79
N LYS A 54 33.81 7.23 -6.93
CA LYS A 54 35.01 6.89 -7.73
C LYS A 54 35.68 8.09 -8.42
N ARG A 55 34.94 9.15 -8.76
CA ARG A 55 35.51 10.34 -9.41
C ARG A 55 35.97 11.43 -8.44
N VAL A 56 35.45 11.46 -7.21
CA VAL A 56 35.84 12.44 -6.18
C VAL A 56 36.94 11.88 -5.26
N ALA A 57 37.08 10.56 -5.14
CA ALA A 57 38.13 9.91 -4.36
C ALA A 57 39.59 10.36 -4.63
N PRO A 58 40.01 10.73 -5.85
CA PRO A 58 41.40 11.16 -6.09
C PRO A 58 41.71 12.60 -5.64
N LEU A 59 40.72 13.37 -5.15
CA LEU A 59 40.90 14.75 -4.68
C LEU A 59 40.93 14.90 -3.15
N LEU A 60 40.94 13.78 -2.43
CA LEU A 60 41.03 13.74 -0.96
C LEU A 60 42.39 13.17 -0.58
N ASP A 61 43.28 14.05 -0.13
CA ASP A 61 44.54 13.66 0.48
C ASP A 61 44.24 12.87 1.76
N THR A 62 44.60 11.59 1.77
CA THR A 62 44.29 10.64 2.86
C THR A 62 45.46 10.49 3.84
N SER A 63 46.42 11.40 3.81
CA SER A 63 47.49 11.44 4.79
C SER A 63 47.03 12.18 6.05
N SER A 64 46.97 11.47 7.18
CA SER A 64 46.73 11.95 8.56
C SER A 64 45.29 12.06 9.08
N ILE A 65 44.45 11.05 8.84
CA ILE A 65 43.34 10.76 9.77
C ILE A 65 43.47 9.29 10.18
N THR A 66 44.05 9.04 11.36
CA THR A 66 43.85 7.76 12.06
C THR A 66 42.38 7.70 12.46
N PRO A 67 41.55 6.81 11.88
CA PRO A 67 40.19 6.67 12.33
C PRO A 67 40.24 5.97 13.68
N HIS A 68 40.03 6.71 14.76
CA HIS A 68 39.51 6.10 15.97
C HIS A 68 38.16 5.50 15.58
N ASN A 69 38.15 4.18 15.42
CA ASN A 69 36.98 3.44 15.01
C ASN A 69 36.36 2.81 16.27
N PRO A 70 35.48 3.50 17.02
CA PRO A 70 34.56 2.82 17.91
C PRO A 70 33.46 2.23 17.02
N ALA A 71 33.83 1.26 16.18
CA ALA A 71 32.87 0.48 15.42
C ALA A 71 32.18 -0.50 16.38
N ALA A 72 31.29 0.01 17.21
CA ALA A 72 30.07 -0.71 17.48
C ALA A 72 29.27 -0.69 16.17
N SER A 73 29.70 -1.55 15.23
CA SER A 73 28.94 -1.87 14.03
C SER A 73 27.61 -2.42 14.52
N MET A 74 26.59 -1.55 14.61
CA MET A 74 25.22 -2.02 14.68
C MET A 74 24.99 -2.74 13.36
N SER A 75 25.09 -4.07 13.40
CA SER A 75 24.71 -4.94 12.29
C SER A 75 23.33 -4.49 11.85
N ALA A 76 23.18 -4.13 10.57
CA ALA A 76 21.89 -3.73 10.03
C ALA A 76 20.84 -4.75 10.47
N PRO A 77 19.67 -4.31 10.97
CA PRO A 77 18.66 -5.21 11.51
C PRO A 77 18.36 -6.28 10.47
N GLN A 78 18.69 -7.54 10.79
CA GLN A 78 18.46 -8.65 9.88
C GLN A 78 16.96 -8.78 9.66
N ILE A 79 16.52 -8.56 8.42
CA ILE A 79 15.13 -8.75 8.07
C ILE A 79 14.84 -10.25 8.14
N PRO A 80 13.92 -10.70 9.01
CA PRO A 80 13.64 -12.12 9.14
C PRO A 80 13.05 -12.67 7.85
N ASN A 81 13.48 -13.88 7.50
CA ASN A 81 12.90 -14.67 6.42
C ASN A 81 11.94 -15.71 7.01
N ILE A 82 10.91 -16.05 6.24
CA ILE A 82 9.98 -17.13 6.54
C ILE A 82 10.11 -18.22 5.49
N THR A 83 10.03 -19.47 5.91
CA THR A 83 9.92 -20.62 5.00
C THR A 83 8.45 -20.84 4.70
N LEU A 84 8.07 -20.71 3.42
CA LEU A 84 6.73 -20.93 2.89
C LEU A 84 6.39 -22.43 2.86
N PRO A 85 5.10 -22.81 2.70
CA PRO A 85 4.68 -24.22 2.66
C PRO A 85 5.30 -25.03 1.51
N ASP A 86 5.72 -24.36 0.43
CA ASP A 86 6.43 -24.97 -0.71
C ASP A 86 7.94 -25.13 -0.47
N GLY A 87 8.43 -24.81 0.73
CA GLY A 87 9.85 -24.86 1.10
C GLY A 87 10.66 -23.63 0.69
N THR A 88 10.10 -22.70 -0.09
CA THR A 88 10.82 -21.49 -0.50
C THR A 88 10.93 -20.50 0.66
N THR A 89 11.99 -19.68 0.67
CA THR A 89 12.16 -18.63 1.67
C THR A 89 11.73 -17.27 1.13
N MET A 90 10.97 -16.51 1.92
CA MET A 90 10.52 -15.17 1.59
C MET A 90 10.84 -14.21 2.74
N SER A 91 11.25 -12.98 2.42
CA SER A 91 11.39 -11.93 3.42
C SER A 91 10.03 -11.57 4.03
N LEU A 92 9.99 -11.39 5.36
CA LEU A 92 8.76 -10.99 6.06
C LEU A 92 8.22 -9.62 5.58
N TYR A 93 9.11 -8.75 5.07
CA TYR A 93 8.76 -7.44 4.49
C TYR A 93 8.57 -7.48 2.97
N SER A 94 8.50 -8.68 2.36
CA SER A 94 8.23 -8.79 0.93
C SER A 94 6.89 -8.13 0.57
N PRO A 95 6.84 -7.29 -0.49
CA PRO A 95 5.59 -6.67 -0.94
C PRO A 95 4.56 -7.70 -1.41
N ASP A 96 5.00 -8.88 -1.85
CA ASP A 96 4.16 -9.95 -2.41
C ASP A 96 3.55 -10.85 -1.34
N LEU A 97 4.10 -10.83 -0.11
CA LEU A 97 3.64 -11.69 0.98
C LEU A 97 2.13 -11.54 1.26
N PRO A 98 1.55 -10.34 1.34
CA PRO A 98 0.13 -10.18 1.61
C PRO A 98 -0.76 -10.70 0.48
N GLU A 99 -0.29 -10.69 -0.78
CA GLU A 99 -1.06 -11.21 -1.92
C GLU A 99 -1.05 -12.75 -1.96
N LYS A 100 0.01 -13.37 -1.46
CA LYS A 100 0.09 -14.83 -1.31
C LYS A 100 -0.62 -15.35 -0.07
N LEU A 101 -0.83 -14.50 0.94
CA LEU A 101 -1.37 -14.88 2.24
C LEU A 101 -2.72 -15.64 2.17
N PRO A 102 -3.70 -15.24 1.33
CA PRO A 102 -4.97 -15.96 1.22
C PRO A 102 -4.83 -17.40 0.74
N ASN A 103 -3.73 -17.75 0.05
CA ASN A 103 -3.48 -19.11 -0.45
C ASN A 103 -2.89 -20.03 0.61
N PHE A 104 -2.51 -19.51 1.78
CA PHE A 104 -1.97 -20.32 2.87
C PHE A 104 -3.05 -20.78 3.84
N PRO A 105 -2.88 -21.93 4.52
CA PRO A 105 -3.77 -22.36 5.58
C PRO A 105 -3.88 -21.32 6.71
N PRO A 106 -5.04 -21.12 7.36
CA PRO A 106 -5.22 -20.12 8.42
C PRO A 106 -4.23 -20.26 9.60
N SER A 107 -3.75 -21.47 9.89
CA SER A 107 -2.69 -21.69 10.89
C SER A 107 -1.37 -21.03 10.49
N PHE A 108 -1.00 -21.12 9.21
CA PHE A 108 0.21 -20.51 8.67
C PHE A 108 0.09 -18.98 8.56
N GLN A 109 -1.08 -18.48 8.15
CA GLN A 109 -1.37 -17.04 8.16
C GLN A 109 -1.19 -16.45 9.57
N ARG A 110 -1.74 -17.11 10.59
CA ARG A 110 -1.57 -16.71 12.00
C ARG A 110 -0.11 -16.74 12.46
N LYS A 111 0.67 -17.72 12.00
CA LYS A 111 2.11 -17.78 12.28
C LYS A 111 2.86 -16.57 11.71
N ILE A 112 2.58 -16.20 10.46
CA ILE A 112 3.17 -15.01 9.82
C ILE A 112 2.81 -13.74 10.60
N VAL A 113 1.54 -13.58 10.96
CA VAL A 113 1.09 -12.41 11.72
C VAL A 113 1.78 -12.32 13.08
N ARG A 114 1.88 -13.44 13.83
CA ARG A 114 2.60 -13.47 15.12
C ARG A 114 4.08 -13.12 14.99
N GLN A 115 4.72 -13.56 13.90
CA GLN A 115 6.11 -13.18 13.64
C GLN A 115 6.24 -11.68 13.36
N LEU A 116 5.32 -11.09 12.58
CA LEU A 116 5.28 -9.64 12.35
C LEU A 116 5.04 -8.86 13.65
N GLU A 117 4.13 -9.31 14.51
CA GLU A 117 3.86 -8.70 15.82
C GLU A 117 5.11 -8.72 16.70
N SER A 118 5.74 -9.89 16.85
CA SER A 118 6.99 -10.04 17.62
C SER A 118 8.13 -9.17 17.09
N GLN A 119 8.25 -9.04 15.77
CA GLN A 119 9.25 -8.17 15.14
C GLN A 119 8.97 -6.69 15.34
N LEU A 120 7.70 -6.29 15.27
CA LEU A 120 7.29 -4.92 15.55
C LEU A 120 7.58 -4.57 17.01
N GLU A 121 7.24 -5.44 17.96
CA GLU A 121 7.55 -5.29 19.39
C GLU A 121 9.07 -5.18 19.63
N SER A 122 9.86 -6.09 19.02
CA SER A 122 11.33 -6.04 19.10
C SER A 122 11.88 -4.73 18.53
N SER A 123 11.29 -4.23 17.44
CA SER A 123 11.68 -2.95 16.82
C SER A 123 11.36 -1.75 17.72
N HIS A 124 10.26 -1.82 18.47
CA HIS A 124 9.93 -0.81 19.48
C HIS A 124 10.89 -0.84 20.67
N ALA A 125 11.33 -2.03 21.08
CA ALA A 125 12.27 -2.24 22.17
C ALA A 125 13.72 -1.85 21.85
N LEU A 126 14.06 -1.64 20.56
CA LEU A 126 15.37 -1.13 20.18
C LEU A 126 15.67 0.20 20.90
N PRO A 127 16.89 0.38 21.44
CA PRO A 127 17.28 1.63 22.07
C PRO A 127 17.11 2.79 21.07
N LYS A 128 16.84 3.98 21.61
CA LYS A 128 16.84 5.19 20.79
C LYS A 128 18.21 5.34 20.12
N GLY A 129 18.21 5.72 18.85
CA GLY A 129 19.45 5.96 18.12
C GLY A 129 20.27 7.05 18.79
N ASN A 130 21.59 6.86 18.85
CA ASN A 130 22.53 7.87 19.35
C ASN A 130 22.70 9.01 18.33
N SER A 131 22.25 8.81 17.09
CA SER A 131 22.22 9.82 16.03
C SER A 131 20.84 9.92 15.38
N ALA A 132 20.59 11.06 14.72
CA ALA A 132 19.37 11.25 13.94
C ALA A 132 19.20 10.22 12.82
N ALA A 133 20.31 9.74 12.23
CA ALA A 133 20.28 8.72 11.19
C ALA A 133 19.85 7.35 11.73
N GLU A 134 20.35 6.97 12.91
CA GLU A 134 19.96 5.72 13.58
C GLU A 134 18.48 5.76 14.01
N GLU A 135 18.03 6.89 14.58
CA GLU A 135 16.63 7.02 14.98
C GLU A 135 15.70 7.02 13.74
N HIS A 136 16.11 7.66 12.64
CA HIS A 136 15.38 7.59 11.38
C HIS A 136 15.31 6.16 10.84
N ALA A 137 16.41 5.41 10.85
CA ALA A 137 16.44 4.02 10.42
C ALA A 137 15.52 3.13 11.28
N ARG A 138 15.55 3.31 12.61
CA ARG A 138 14.62 2.66 13.55
C ARG A 138 13.17 2.98 13.22
N PHE A 139 12.85 4.24 12.92
CA PHE A 139 11.49 4.63 12.54
C PHE A 139 11.03 4.04 11.21
N MET A 140 11.91 3.96 10.22
CA MET A 140 11.63 3.32 8.93
C MET A 140 11.34 1.82 9.11
N LEU A 141 12.07 1.15 10.00
CA LEU A 141 11.83 -0.25 10.35
C LEU A 141 10.45 -0.44 11.00
N ILE A 142 10.14 0.37 12.01
CA ILE A 142 8.83 0.33 12.69
C ILE A 142 7.70 0.63 11.70
N ASP A 143 7.84 1.62 10.82
CA ASP A 143 6.82 1.94 9.80
C ASP A 143 6.63 0.80 8.80
N GLY A 144 7.74 0.23 8.31
CA GLY A 144 7.72 -0.92 7.40
C GLY A 144 7.02 -2.12 8.03
N ALA A 145 7.36 -2.45 9.27
CA ALA A 145 6.74 -3.55 10.03
C ALA A 145 5.26 -3.30 10.30
N SER A 146 4.90 -2.08 10.72
CA SER A 146 3.52 -1.66 10.98
C SER A 146 2.67 -1.76 9.71
N TRP A 147 3.17 -1.26 8.59
CA TRP A 147 2.48 -1.34 7.31
C TRP A 147 2.33 -2.79 6.82
N GLN A 148 3.38 -3.60 6.95
CA GLN A 148 3.35 -5.00 6.55
C GLN A 148 2.37 -5.82 7.39
N LEU A 149 2.34 -5.59 8.71
CA LEU A 149 1.37 -6.18 9.63
C LEU A 149 -0.06 -5.79 9.23
N GLY A 150 -0.33 -4.51 8.98
CA GLY A 150 -1.64 -4.05 8.53
C GLY A 150 -2.09 -4.70 7.21
N LYS A 151 -1.19 -4.90 6.24
CA LYS A 151 -1.49 -5.64 5.01
C LYS A 151 -1.80 -7.11 5.29
N CYS A 152 -1.00 -7.80 6.12
CA CYS A 152 -1.24 -9.20 6.42
C CYS A 152 -2.55 -9.42 7.19
N LEU A 153 -2.87 -8.54 8.13
CA LEU A 153 -4.15 -8.56 8.85
C LEU A 153 -5.34 -8.36 7.89
N ARG A 154 -5.22 -7.45 6.91
CA ARG A 154 -6.25 -7.26 5.88
C ARG A 154 -6.50 -8.52 5.05
N TYR A 155 -5.43 -9.11 4.51
CA TYR A 155 -5.51 -10.23 3.57
C TYR A 155 -5.57 -11.61 4.26
N SER A 156 -5.67 -11.65 5.59
CA SER A 156 -5.98 -12.88 6.32
C SER A 156 -7.41 -13.34 5.97
N THR A 157 -7.69 -14.64 6.12
CA THR A 157 -9.01 -15.21 5.90
C THR A 157 -9.48 -15.99 7.15
N PRO A 158 -10.52 -15.54 7.87
CA PRO A 158 -11.25 -14.27 7.69
C PRO A 158 -10.38 -13.03 7.90
N THR A 159 -10.84 -11.85 7.49
CA THR A 159 -10.02 -10.64 7.64
C THR A 159 -9.85 -10.29 9.11
N ARG A 160 -8.63 -9.92 9.50
CA ARG A 160 -8.28 -9.50 10.87
C ARG A 160 -8.00 -7.99 10.94
N ILE A 161 -8.52 -7.23 9.98
CA ILE A 161 -8.23 -5.80 9.84
C ILE A 161 -8.56 -4.98 11.09
N ALA A 162 -9.53 -5.40 11.91
CA ALA A 162 -9.87 -4.74 13.16
C ALA A 162 -8.65 -4.64 14.11
N GLU A 163 -7.75 -5.62 14.10
CA GLU A 163 -6.56 -5.64 14.96
C GLU A 163 -5.49 -4.64 14.49
N ALA A 164 -5.62 -4.09 13.28
CA ALA A 164 -4.59 -3.26 12.66
C ALA A 164 -4.65 -1.78 13.07
N VAL A 165 -5.54 -1.36 13.98
CA VAL A 165 -5.72 0.07 14.34
C VAL A 165 -4.41 0.70 14.82
N ALA A 166 -3.70 0.07 15.76
CA ALA A 166 -2.44 0.59 16.30
C ALA A 166 -1.32 0.70 15.24
N PRO A 167 -0.95 -0.38 14.52
CA PRO A 167 0.10 -0.29 13.51
C PRO A 167 -0.28 0.67 12.36
N LEU A 168 -1.53 0.70 11.90
CA LEU A 168 -1.93 1.62 10.84
C LEU A 168 -1.97 3.09 11.30
N THR A 169 -2.33 3.36 12.56
CA THR A 169 -2.20 4.71 13.15
C THR A 169 -0.74 5.14 13.19
N GLN A 170 0.16 4.23 13.55
CA GLN A 170 1.61 4.49 13.56
C GLN A 170 2.13 4.83 12.16
N THR A 171 1.69 4.08 11.14
CA THR A 171 2.06 4.33 9.74
C THR A 171 1.50 5.65 9.21
N HIS A 172 0.23 5.95 9.50
CA HIS A 172 -0.39 7.20 9.08
C HIS A 172 0.31 8.43 9.68
N ARG A 173 0.57 8.45 10.99
CA ARG A 173 1.23 9.58 11.67
C ARG A 173 2.61 9.92 11.12
N ARG A 174 3.36 8.93 10.65
CA ARG A 174 4.74 9.10 10.16
C ARG A 174 4.80 9.40 8.67
N ARG A 175 3.82 8.94 7.91
CA ARG A 175 3.69 9.29 6.49
C ARG A 175 2.93 10.61 6.38
N LEU A 176 3.61 11.70 6.73
CA LEU A 176 3.15 13.09 6.52
C LEU A 176 2.99 13.48 5.03
N ASN A 177 3.09 12.50 4.12
CA ASN A 177 3.02 12.71 2.69
C ASN A 177 1.61 12.37 2.21
N LYS A 178 1.09 13.19 1.29
CA LYS A 178 -0.20 13.01 0.59
C LYS A 178 -0.37 11.63 -0.09
N THR A 179 0.69 10.85 -0.20
CA THR A 179 0.72 9.51 -0.81
C THR A 179 0.28 8.38 0.13
N ALA A 180 -0.07 8.67 1.39
CA ALA A 180 -0.52 7.68 2.38
C ALA A 180 -1.97 7.20 2.21
N VAL A 181 -2.57 7.32 1.01
CA VAL A 181 -3.97 6.99 0.74
C VAL A 181 -4.31 5.55 1.15
N ILE A 182 -3.53 4.56 0.72
CA ILE A 182 -3.86 3.15 0.98
C ILE A 182 -3.81 2.82 2.49
N PRO A 183 -2.76 3.17 3.25
CA PRO A 183 -2.78 3.01 4.70
C PRO A 183 -3.97 3.69 5.38
N MET A 184 -4.39 4.88 4.94
CA MET A 184 -5.57 5.56 5.49
C MET A 184 -6.87 4.84 5.18
N LEU A 185 -7.04 4.30 3.96
CA LEU A 185 -8.18 3.45 3.64
C LEU A 185 -8.25 2.23 4.57
N PHE A 186 -7.11 1.59 4.83
CA PHE A 186 -7.06 0.44 5.75
C PHE A 186 -7.35 0.87 7.18
N LEU A 187 -6.83 2.01 7.62
CA LEU A 187 -7.07 2.56 8.96
C LEU A 187 -8.56 2.88 9.14
N GLY A 188 -9.20 3.50 8.15
CA GLY A 188 -10.63 3.77 8.16
C GLY A 188 -11.44 2.50 8.34
N VAL A 189 -11.10 1.44 7.59
CA VAL A 189 -11.77 0.13 7.75
C VAL A 189 -11.46 -0.52 9.11
N ALA A 190 -10.22 -0.45 9.59
CA ALA A 190 -9.86 -1.00 10.89
C ALA A 190 -10.68 -0.33 12.01
N LEU A 191 -10.74 1.00 12.01
CA LEU A 191 -11.51 1.80 12.97
C LEU A 191 -13.01 1.53 12.87
N SER A 192 -13.55 1.33 11.67
CA SER A 192 -14.98 1.06 11.48
C SER A 192 -15.44 -0.30 12.03
N ARG A 193 -14.52 -1.14 12.53
CA ARG A 193 -14.84 -2.40 13.20
C ARG A 193 -14.93 -2.28 14.72
N HIS A 194 -14.60 -1.12 15.29
CA HIS A 194 -14.67 -0.86 16.73
C HIS A 194 -15.80 0.12 17.03
N GLU A 195 -16.64 -0.24 18.00
CA GLU A 195 -17.70 0.64 18.49
C GLU A 195 -17.10 1.88 19.16
N GLY A 196 -17.62 3.06 18.87
CA GLY A 196 -17.14 4.34 19.41
C GLY A 196 -15.99 4.99 18.62
N GLU A 197 -15.42 4.32 17.62
CA GLU A 197 -14.37 4.86 16.76
C GLU A 197 -14.89 5.38 15.40
N GLU A 198 -16.21 5.46 15.23
CA GLU A 198 -16.84 5.73 13.94
C GLU A 198 -16.48 7.11 13.39
N GLU A 199 -16.45 8.16 14.23
CA GLU A 199 -16.06 9.49 13.76
C GLU A 199 -14.60 9.54 13.29
N ARG A 200 -13.71 8.83 13.99
CA ARG A 200 -12.30 8.76 13.60
C ARG A 200 -12.15 7.97 12.31
N SER A 201 -12.96 6.94 12.11
CA SER A 201 -13.07 6.22 10.84
C SER A 201 -13.55 7.14 9.71
N VAL A 202 -14.62 7.93 9.90
CA VAL A 202 -15.13 8.89 8.91
C VAL A 202 -14.05 9.91 8.52
N ARG A 203 -13.29 10.43 9.50
CA ARG A 203 -12.16 11.33 9.22
C ARG A 203 -11.09 10.66 8.37
N ALA A 204 -10.67 9.45 8.73
CA ALA A 204 -9.66 8.69 7.97
C ALA A 204 -10.11 8.41 6.53
N PHE A 205 -11.39 8.04 6.31
CA PHE A 205 -11.93 7.85 4.96
C PHE A 205 -11.98 9.15 4.17
N THR A 206 -12.47 10.22 4.77
CA THR A 206 -12.58 11.54 4.11
C THR A 206 -11.21 12.05 3.67
N GLU A 207 -10.20 11.94 4.54
CA GLU A 207 -8.83 12.30 4.22
C GLU A 207 -8.23 11.39 3.14
N ALA A 208 -8.49 10.08 3.18
CA ALA A 208 -8.05 9.18 2.12
C ALA A 208 -8.67 9.54 0.77
N PHE A 209 -9.96 9.87 0.73
CA PHE A 209 -10.69 10.19 -0.49
C PHE A 209 -10.31 11.54 -1.08
N SER A 210 -10.05 12.56 -0.24
CA SER A 210 -9.62 13.88 -0.71
C SER A 210 -8.24 13.85 -1.38
N ASN A 211 -7.37 12.91 -0.98
CA ASN A 211 -6.03 12.72 -1.53
C ASN A 211 -5.97 11.73 -2.72
N LEU A 212 -7.10 11.20 -3.21
CA LEU A 212 -7.11 10.27 -4.36
C LEU A 212 -6.58 10.89 -5.66
N GLY A 213 -6.61 12.21 -5.80
CA GLY A 213 -6.06 12.91 -6.97
C GLY A 213 -4.54 12.95 -7.01
N ASP A 214 -3.87 12.75 -5.88
CA ASP A 214 -2.42 12.91 -5.74
C ASP A 214 -1.64 11.60 -5.99
N ILE A 215 -2.33 10.48 -6.19
CA ILE A 215 -1.70 9.17 -6.39
C ILE A 215 -1.60 8.83 -7.88
N PRO A 216 -0.42 8.36 -8.37
CA PRO A 216 -0.23 8.05 -9.79
C PRO A 216 -1.14 6.96 -10.33
N LYS A 217 -1.57 6.03 -9.46
CA LYS A 217 -2.41 4.89 -9.81
C LYS A 217 -3.49 4.69 -8.75
N MET A 218 -4.74 4.67 -9.20
CA MET A 218 -5.90 4.44 -8.36
C MET A 218 -5.87 3.02 -7.74
N PRO A 219 -5.97 2.86 -6.41
CA PRO A 219 -5.95 1.58 -5.73
C PRO A 219 -7.36 0.98 -5.69
N GLU A 220 -7.93 0.71 -6.86
CA GLU A 220 -9.36 0.44 -7.06
C GLU A 220 -9.94 -0.63 -6.16
N LYS A 221 -9.29 -1.79 -6.02
CA LYS A 221 -9.75 -2.86 -5.12
C LYS A 221 -9.86 -2.37 -3.68
N ASN A 222 -8.87 -1.58 -3.24
CA ASN A 222 -8.83 -1.06 -1.87
C ASN A 222 -9.88 0.03 -1.69
N LEU A 223 -10.14 0.82 -2.73
CA LEU A 223 -11.16 1.85 -2.74
C LEU A 223 -12.58 1.26 -2.67
N ILE A 224 -12.89 0.26 -3.51
CA ILE A 224 -14.18 -0.46 -3.52
C ILE A 224 -14.44 -1.09 -2.16
N TRP A 225 -13.45 -1.84 -1.64
CA TRP A 225 -13.52 -2.45 -0.33
C TRP A 225 -13.71 -1.41 0.79
N ALA A 226 -12.96 -0.31 0.77
CA ALA A 226 -13.08 0.76 1.74
C ALA A 226 -14.47 1.43 1.71
N ARG A 227 -15.00 1.74 0.52
CA ARG A 227 -16.34 2.33 0.37
C ARG A 227 -17.44 1.39 0.86
N ALA A 228 -17.34 0.10 0.56
CA ALA A 228 -18.27 -0.89 1.08
C ALA A 228 -18.27 -0.93 2.62
N ASN A 229 -17.10 -0.92 3.24
CA ASN A 229 -16.97 -0.88 4.71
C ASN A 229 -17.46 0.46 5.31
N MET A 230 -17.20 1.59 4.64
CA MET A 230 -17.71 2.90 5.07
C MET A 230 -19.24 2.93 4.99
N ALA A 231 -19.86 2.42 3.92
CA ALA A 231 -21.31 2.35 3.78
C ALA A 231 -21.96 1.56 4.92
N ARG A 232 -21.41 0.39 5.28
CA ARG A 232 -21.90 -0.41 6.43
C ARG A 232 -21.84 0.37 7.73
N MET A 233 -20.70 1.01 8.00
CA MET A 233 -20.52 1.82 9.20
C MET A 233 -21.53 2.97 9.24
N LEU A 234 -21.68 3.73 8.15
CA LEU A 234 -22.63 4.82 8.04
C LEU A 234 -24.07 4.36 8.30
N ARG A 235 -24.45 3.17 7.81
CA ARG A 235 -25.76 2.58 8.13
C ARG A 235 -25.91 2.29 9.63
N ARG A 236 -24.89 1.73 10.29
CA ARG A 236 -24.91 1.53 11.76
C ARG A 236 -25.02 2.84 12.53
N MET A 237 -24.47 3.93 11.98
CA MET A 237 -24.62 5.29 12.53
C MET A 237 -25.96 5.97 12.15
N ASN A 238 -26.90 5.27 11.51
CA ASN A 238 -28.14 5.84 10.97
C ASN A 238 -27.95 6.97 9.95
N LYS A 239 -26.81 7.01 9.25
CA LYS A 239 -26.50 7.95 8.16
C LYS A 239 -26.80 7.35 6.80
N THR A 240 -28.07 7.05 6.55
CA THR A 240 -28.54 6.25 5.40
C THR A 240 -28.21 6.90 4.05
N GLU A 241 -28.30 8.22 3.95
CA GLU A 241 -28.08 9.00 2.74
C GLU A 241 -26.60 8.99 2.36
N GLU A 242 -25.72 9.25 3.33
CA GLU A 242 -24.27 9.18 3.14
C GLU A 242 -23.85 7.75 2.76
N ALA A 243 -24.44 6.73 3.40
CA ALA A 243 -24.20 5.33 3.05
C ALA A 243 -24.60 5.02 1.60
N SER A 244 -25.80 5.46 1.20
CA SER A 244 -26.33 5.28 -0.16
C SER A 244 -25.43 5.93 -1.22
N GLN A 245 -24.84 7.08 -0.92
CA GLN A 245 -23.87 7.73 -1.81
C GLN A 245 -22.61 6.87 -2.01
N GLN A 246 -22.07 6.27 -0.93
CA GLN A 246 -20.90 5.39 -1.04
C GLN A 246 -21.23 4.12 -1.84
N GLU A 247 -22.41 3.55 -1.65
CA GLU A 247 -22.88 2.39 -2.40
C GLU A 247 -23.06 2.73 -3.87
N LYS A 248 -23.68 3.87 -4.19
CA LYS A 248 -23.86 4.37 -5.56
C LYS A 248 -22.52 4.52 -6.28
N LEU A 249 -21.55 5.21 -5.68
CA LEU A 249 -20.22 5.40 -6.26
C LEU A 249 -19.51 4.05 -6.52
N THR A 250 -19.72 3.07 -5.64
CA THR A 250 -19.16 1.73 -5.81
C THR A 250 -19.83 0.98 -6.95
N ARG A 251 -21.17 1.05 -7.07
CA ARG A 251 -21.93 0.46 -8.18
C ARG A 251 -21.56 1.06 -9.52
N GLU A 252 -21.53 2.39 -9.61
CA GLU A 252 -21.13 3.11 -10.84
C GLU A 252 -19.73 2.69 -11.29
N TRP A 253 -18.80 2.51 -10.34
CA TRP A 253 -17.48 2.00 -10.66
C TRP A 253 -17.53 0.58 -11.23
N ILE A 254 -18.28 -0.34 -10.60
CA ILE A 254 -18.42 -1.74 -11.06
C ILE A 254 -18.98 -1.78 -12.49
N LEU A 255 -20.06 -1.04 -12.74
CA LEU A 255 -20.74 -0.99 -14.05
C LEU A 255 -19.82 -0.40 -15.13
N ALA A 256 -19.04 0.63 -14.80
CA ALA A 256 -18.11 1.27 -15.74
C ALA A 256 -16.84 0.44 -16.02
N HIS A 257 -16.51 -0.54 -15.17
CA HIS A 257 -15.26 -1.31 -15.25
C HIS A 257 -15.48 -2.82 -15.34
N LEU A 258 -16.51 -3.24 -16.07
CA LEU A 258 -16.94 -4.63 -16.16
C LEU A 258 -15.83 -5.60 -16.65
N TYR A 259 -14.82 -5.12 -17.38
CA TYR A 259 -13.71 -5.93 -17.89
C TYR A 259 -12.52 -6.03 -16.94
N LYS A 260 -12.57 -5.37 -15.77
CA LYS A 260 -11.39 -5.24 -14.92
C LYS A 260 -11.22 -6.38 -13.92
N TYR A 261 -12.32 -6.81 -13.30
CA TYR A 261 -12.35 -7.89 -12.32
C TYR A 261 -13.56 -8.80 -12.58
N PRO A 262 -13.42 -10.12 -12.41
CA PRO A 262 -14.56 -11.04 -12.49
C PRO A 262 -15.59 -10.77 -11.37
N PRO A 263 -16.88 -11.07 -11.60
CA PRO A 263 -17.92 -10.97 -10.60
C PRO A 263 -17.58 -11.65 -9.27
N SER A 264 -16.98 -12.83 -9.29
CA SER A 264 -16.52 -13.57 -8.12
C SER A 264 -15.52 -12.77 -7.29
N GLU A 265 -14.57 -12.11 -7.94
CA GLU A 265 -13.58 -11.25 -7.28
C GLU A 265 -14.23 -9.98 -6.70
N ILE A 266 -15.16 -9.35 -7.43
CA ILE A 266 -15.92 -8.20 -6.91
C ILE A 266 -16.75 -8.59 -5.68
N LYS A 267 -17.42 -9.74 -5.74
CA LYS A 267 -18.17 -10.30 -4.61
C LYS A 267 -17.25 -10.52 -3.41
N ASN A 268 -16.07 -11.12 -3.62
CA ASN A 268 -15.09 -11.34 -2.54
C ASN A 268 -14.54 -10.03 -1.96
N ILE A 269 -14.33 -9.00 -2.79
CA ILE A 269 -13.87 -7.68 -2.34
C ILE A 269 -14.94 -6.97 -1.49
N ILE A 270 -16.21 -7.11 -1.85
CA ILE A 270 -17.32 -6.39 -1.19
C ILE A 270 -17.86 -7.15 0.01
N ALA A 271 -17.84 -8.49 -0.02
CA ALA A 271 -18.36 -9.34 1.04
C ALA A 271 -17.78 -8.97 2.42
N ASP A 272 -18.60 -9.12 3.44
CA ASP A 272 -18.17 -9.07 4.83
C ASP A 272 -18.02 -10.49 5.38
N ASP A 273 -17.21 -10.65 6.43
CA ASP A 273 -17.09 -11.90 7.17
C ASP A 273 -18.44 -12.32 7.81
N ILE A 274 -19.36 -11.36 8.02
CA ILE A 274 -20.67 -11.55 8.68
C ILE A 274 -21.79 -11.82 7.65
N GLY A 275 -21.50 -11.77 6.35
CA GLY A 275 -22.50 -12.04 5.30
C GLY A 275 -23.61 -10.97 5.18
N THR A 276 -23.56 -9.90 5.97
CA THR A 276 -24.39 -8.71 5.78
C THR A 276 -23.88 -7.94 4.56
N GLY A 277 -24.44 -8.30 3.41
CA GLY A 277 -24.23 -7.61 2.15
C GLY A 277 -24.46 -6.11 2.32
N THR A 278 -23.61 -5.31 1.71
CA THR A 278 -24.02 -3.93 1.39
C THR A 278 -25.09 -4.00 0.31
N ASN A 279 -25.94 -2.97 0.22
CA ASN A 279 -26.91 -2.83 -0.87
C ASN A 279 -26.24 -2.56 -2.25
N ILE A 280 -24.94 -2.84 -2.37
CA ILE A 280 -24.17 -2.75 -3.61
C ILE A 280 -24.44 -3.97 -4.48
N LEU A 281 -24.33 -5.18 -3.92
CA LEU A 281 -24.47 -6.43 -4.67
C LEU A 281 -25.93 -6.79 -4.97
N ASP A 282 -26.87 -6.30 -4.15
CA ASP A 282 -28.31 -6.57 -4.29
C ASP A 282 -29.02 -5.60 -5.23
N HIS A 283 -28.30 -4.63 -5.79
CA HIS A 283 -28.89 -3.65 -6.70
C HIS A 283 -29.20 -4.27 -8.07
N ASN A 284 -30.39 -3.99 -8.60
CA ASN A 284 -30.88 -4.56 -9.86
C ASN A 284 -29.87 -4.46 -11.01
N ASP A 285 -29.22 -3.31 -11.21
CA ASP A 285 -28.21 -3.15 -12.27
C ASP A 285 -26.99 -4.06 -12.10
N VAL A 286 -26.54 -4.27 -10.86
CA VAL A 286 -25.39 -5.16 -10.58
C VAL A 286 -25.80 -6.62 -10.74
N LEU A 287 -27.01 -6.98 -10.29
CA LEU A 287 -27.57 -8.32 -10.50
C LEU A 287 -27.76 -8.63 -11.98
N ALA A 288 -28.30 -7.68 -12.76
CA ALA A 288 -28.47 -7.80 -14.20
C ALA A 288 -27.12 -7.94 -14.91
N LEU A 289 -26.11 -7.15 -14.53
CA LEU A 289 -24.76 -7.30 -15.07
C LEU A 289 -24.21 -8.71 -14.75
N PHE A 290 -24.31 -9.15 -13.49
CA PHE A 290 -23.73 -10.42 -13.07
C PHE A 290 -24.47 -11.64 -13.63
N SER A 291 -25.76 -11.54 -13.95
CA SER A 291 -26.51 -12.62 -14.60
C SER A 291 -26.15 -12.79 -16.08
N THR A 292 -25.72 -11.71 -16.75
CA THR A 292 -25.23 -11.76 -18.15
C THR A 292 -23.80 -12.29 -18.29
N LEU A 293 -23.06 -12.37 -17.17
CA LEU A 293 -21.67 -12.81 -17.12
C LEU A 293 -21.57 -14.23 -16.57
N ARG A 294 -21.01 -15.14 -17.38
CA ARG A 294 -20.68 -16.50 -16.96
C ARG A 294 -19.17 -16.67 -16.88
N GLU A 295 -18.61 -16.78 -15.69
CA GLU A 295 -17.20 -17.10 -15.49
C GLU A 295 -16.91 -18.54 -15.96
N ILE A 296 -15.88 -18.70 -16.81
CA ILE A 296 -15.49 -20.00 -17.40
C ILE A 296 -14.09 -20.45 -16.96
N GLY A 297 -13.33 -19.57 -16.29
CA GLY A 297 -12.00 -19.89 -15.80
C GLY A 297 -11.34 -18.69 -15.13
N PRO A 298 -10.09 -18.86 -14.66
CA PRO A 298 -9.34 -17.78 -14.02
C PRO A 298 -9.22 -16.58 -14.96
N LYS A 299 -9.79 -15.44 -14.55
CA LYS A 299 -9.80 -14.19 -15.33
C LYS A 299 -10.45 -14.33 -16.72
N GLN A 300 -11.42 -15.24 -16.87
CA GLN A 300 -12.17 -15.41 -18.11
C GLN A 300 -13.68 -15.53 -17.85
N ALA A 301 -14.49 -14.83 -18.66
CA ALA A 301 -15.94 -14.95 -18.64
C ALA A 301 -16.55 -14.85 -20.04
N ILE A 302 -17.78 -15.32 -20.18
CA ILE A 302 -18.61 -15.16 -21.37
C ILE A 302 -19.72 -14.15 -21.03
N LEU A 303 -19.82 -13.07 -21.81
CA LEU A 303 -20.88 -12.08 -21.75
C LEU A 303 -21.97 -12.41 -22.79
N ASN A 304 -23.24 -12.44 -22.35
CA ASN A 304 -24.41 -12.71 -23.19
C ASN A 304 -24.29 -13.99 -24.03
N GLY A 305 -23.62 -15.02 -23.49
CA GLY A 305 -23.44 -16.33 -24.15
C GLY A 305 -22.41 -16.38 -25.28
N ASN A 306 -22.00 -15.23 -25.85
CA ASN A 306 -21.27 -15.21 -27.12
C ASN A 306 -19.96 -14.41 -27.10
N ILE A 307 -19.72 -13.56 -26.09
CA ILE A 307 -18.54 -12.67 -26.06
C ILE A 307 -17.57 -13.15 -24.99
N LEU A 308 -16.36 -13.55 -25.39
CA LEU A 308 -15.29 -13.91 -24.46
C LEU A 308 -14.61 -12.65 -23.90
N ILE A 309 -14.57 -12.55 -22.58
CA ILE A 309 -13.91 -11.49 -21.81
C ILE A 309 -12.67 -12.06 -21.15
N HIS A 310 -11.54 -11.38 -21.33
CA HIS A 310 -10.31 -11.58 -20.56
C HIS A 310 -10.12 -10.43 -19.56
N TYR A 311 -10.26 -10.73 -18.27
CA TYR A 311 -10.15 -9.71 -17.23
C TYR A 311 -8.73 -9.18 -17.09
N GLY A 312 -8.61 -7.86 -16.92
CA GLY A 312 -7.32 -7.18 -16.78
C GLY A 312 -6.57 -6.94 -18.09
N VAL A 313 -7.16 -7.34 -19.23
CA VAL A 313 -6.70 -6.98 -20.56
C VAL A 313 -7.47 -5.74 -21.00
N LYS A 314 -6.78 -4.75 -21.60
CA LYS A 314 -7.45 -3.57 -22.15
C LYS A 314 -8.39 -4.04 -23.26
N PRO A 315 -9.68 -3.65 -23.25
CA PRO A 315 -10.59 -4.05 -24.31
C PRO A 315 -10.09 -3.54 -25.68
N PRO A 316 -10.45 -4.21 -26.78
CA PRO A 316 -10.14 -3.74 -28.12
C PRO A 316 -10.70 -2.32 -28.33
N PRO A 317 -10.07 -1.47 -29.17
CA PRO A 317 -10.64 -0.20 -29.56
C PRO A 317 -12.06 -0.40 -30.13
N GLY A 318 -13.05 0.35 -29.62
CA GLY A 318 -14.45 0.29 -30.09
C GLY A 318 -15.47 -0.38 -29.15
N PHE A 319 -15.05 -0.86 -27.97
CA PHE A 319 -15.91 -1.49 -26.95
C PHE A 319 -16.23 -0.58 -25.74
N GLN A 320 -16.17 0.75 -25.89
CA GLN A 320 -16.43 1.72 -24.81
C GLN A 320 -17.77 2.43 -24.97
#